data_AF-A0A354X878-F1
#
_entry.id   AF-A0A354X878-F1
#
_cell.length_a   1.000
_cell.length_b   1.000
_cell.length_c   1.000
_cell.angle_alpha   90.00
_cell.angle_beta   90.00
_cell.angle_gamma   90.00
#
_symmetry.space_group_name_H-M   'P 1'
#
loop_
_entity.id
_entity.type
_entity.pdbx_description
1 polymer ?
#
loop_
_entity_poly.entity_id
_entity_poly.type
_entity_poly.pdbx_seq_one_letter_code
_entity_poly.pdbx_strand_id
1 'polypeptide(L)'
;MLPQTLIEFVFVIFRKKFDRYFEAYRQRLEFIETIRKNIVFVTPVEQIVACRDPKDNMLLELAVAAKALCIVTGDHDLQILDPFGNIRIVSPTEFIELF
;
A
#
# COMPACT_ATOMS: atom_id res chain seq x y z
N MET A 1 4.28 -5.77 2.83
CA MET A 1 4.80 -4.41 2.56
C MET A 1 6.30 -4.49 2.28
N LEU A 2 6.83 -3.64 1.40
CA LEU A 2 8.28 -3.49 1.20
C LEU A 2 8.88 -2.56 2.27
N PRO A 3 10.13 -2.78 2.74
CA PRO A 3 10.75 -1.91 3.75
C PRO A 3 10.78 -0.42 3.39
N GLN A 4 11.02 -0.11 2.11
CA GLN A 4 11.08 1.27 1.61
C GLN A 4 9.72 1.98 1.71
N THR A 5 8.61 1.25 1.50
CA THR A 5 7.26 1.79 1.62
C THR A 5 6.95 2.27 3.03
N LEU A 6 7.42 1.55 4.07
CA LEU A 6 7.25 2.00 5.46
C LEU A 6 8.04 3.28 5.73
N ILE A 7 9.27 3.37 5.23
CA ILE A 7 10.13 4.55 5.38
C ILE A 7 9.45 5.76 4.73
N GLU A 8 8.99 5.61 3.48
CA GLU A 8 8.26 6.66 2.77
C GLU A 8 7.03 7.10 3.56
N PHE A 9 6.21 6.15 4.02
CA PHE A 9 5.02 6.43 4.81
C PHE A 9 5.35 7.27 6.06
N VAL A 10 6.40 6.91 6.80
CA VAL A 10 6.85 7.68 7.96
C VAL A 10 7.26 9.10 7.56
N PHE A 11 7.94 9.31 6.43
CA PHE A 11 8.24 10.68 5.98
C PHE A 11 7.00 11.46 5.51
N VAL A 12 6.10 10.79 4.80
CA VAL A 12 4.90 11.38 4.23
C VAL A 12 3.94 11.83 5.33
N ILE A 13 3.75 11.02 6.37
CA ILE A 13 2.79 11.31 7.43
C ILE A 13 3.18 12.54 8.26
N PHE A 14 4.46 12.95 8.25
CA PHE A 14 4.94 14.17 8.90
C PHE A 14 4.84 15.43 8.03
N ARG A 15 4.37 15.34 6.77
CA ARG A 15 4.16 16.53 5.93
C ARG A 15 3.00 17.39 6.47
N LYS A 16 3.14 18.72 6.39
CA LYS A 16 2.18 19.72 6.89
C LYS A 16 0.72 19.48 6.49
N LYS A 17 0.47 18.96 5.28
CA LYS A 17 -0.89 18.67 4.80
C LYS A 17 -1.64 17.63 5.65
N PHE A 18 -0.92 16.80 6.41
CA PHE A 18 -1.51 15.80 7.31
C PHE A 18 -1.74 16.32 8.73
N ASP A 19 -1.38 17.58 9.03
CA ASP A 19 -1.63 18.20 10.34
C ASP A 19 -3.12 18.22 10.70
N ARG A 20 -4.00 18.29 9.70
CA ARG A 20 -5.46 18.21 9.90
C ARG A 20 -5.98 16.88 10.47
N TYR A 21 -5.16 15.83 10.48
CA TYR A 21 -5.54 14.50 10.99
C TYR A 21 -4.95 14.18 12.36
N PHE A 22 -4.05 15.02 12.88
CA PHE A 22 -3.34 14.76 14.12
C PHE A 22 -3.23 16.04 14.93
N GLU A 23 -3.83 16.05 16.11
CA GLU A 23 -3.77 17.18 17.04
C GLU A 23 -2.38 17.31 17.69
N ALA A 24 -1.72 16.18 17.91
CA ALA A 24 -0.44 16.12 18.59
C ALA A 24 0.58 15.22 17.86
N TYR A 25 1.87 15.58 17.98
CA TYR A 25 2.99 14.79 17.45
C TYR A 25 2.96 13.33 17.94
N ARG A 26 2.59 13.13 19.22
CA ARG A 26 2.50 11.80 19.85
C ARG A 26 1.49 10.88 19.15
N GLN A 27 0.35 11.42 18.68
CA GLN A 27 -0.66 10.63 17.98
C GLN A 27 -0.10 10.04 16.67
N ARG A 28 0.80 10.75 15.96
CA ARG A 28 1.47 10.21 14.77
C ARG A 28 2.39 9.05 15.11
N LEU A 29 3.16 9.17 16.19
CA LEU A 29 4.03 8.09 16.64
C LEU A 29 3.23 6.85 17.02
N GLU A 30 2.14 7.01 17.77
CA GLU A 30 1.25 5.90 18.15
C GLU A 30 0.61 5.24 16.92
N PHE A 31 0.22 6.04 15.92
CA PHE A 31 -0.28 5.52 14.65
C PHE A 31 0.80 4.74 13.88
N ILE A 32 2.02 5.26 13.77
CA ILE A 32 3.15 4.56 13.12
C ILE A 32 3.43 3.23 13.83
N GLU A 33 3.46 3.21 15.17
CA GLU A 33 3.69 1.98 15.92
C GLU A 33 2.56 0.96 15.76
N THR A 34 1.31 1.43 15.64
CA THR A 34 0.18 0.56 15.32
C THR A 34 0.33 -0.09 13.95
N ILE A 35 0.71 0.70 12.93
CA ILE A 35 0.96 0.20 11.59
C ILE A 35 2.13 -0.81 11.59
N ARG A 36 3.25 -0.48 12.25
CA ARG A 36 4.42 -1.38 12.35
C ARG A 36 4.10 -2.74 12.95
N LYS A 37 3.24 -2.80 13.97
CA LYS A 37 2.82 -4.07 14.60
C LYS A 37 1.95 -4.95 13.72
N ASN A 38 1.28 -4.37 12.72
CA ASN A 38 0.34 -5.08 11.84
C ASN A 38 0.89 -5.31 10.42
N ILE A 39 2.13 -4.90 10.14
CA ILE A 39 2.78 -5.13 8.85
C ILE A 39 3.48 -6.49 8.80
N VAL A 40 3.30 -7.18 7.68
CA VAL A 40 4.17 -8.28 7.26
C VAL A 40 5.10 -7.78 6.16
N PHE A 41 6.42 -7.91 6.36
CA PHE A 41 7.40 -7.65 5.32
C PHE A 41 7.52 -8.87 4.41
N VAL A 42 7.42 -8.64 3.10
CA VAL A 42 7.52 -9.68 2.09
C VAL A 42 8.51 -9.21 1.04
N THR A 43 9.45 -10.08 0.69
CA THR A 43 10.42 -9.85 -0.38
C THR A 43 9.93 -10.58 -1.63
N PRO A 44 9.53 -9.87 -2.69
CA PRO A 44 9.13 -10.51 -3.93
C PRO A 44 10.31 -11.23 -4.58
N VAL A 45 10.04 -12.38 -5.19
CA VAL A 45 11.05 -13.19 -5.90
C VAL A 45 10.80 -13.23 -7.40
N GLU A 46 9.58 -12.90 -7.83
CA GLU A 46 9.18 -12.84 -9.23
C GLU A 46 9.28 -11.40 -9.73
N GLN A 47 9.70 -11.24 -10.99
CA GLN A 47 9.64 -9.96 -11.68
C GLN A 47 8.38 -9.88 -12.52
N ILE A 48 7.63 -8.79 -12.37
CA ILE A 48 6.40 -8.54 -13.14
C ILE A 48 6.61 -7.28 -13.97
N VAL A 49 6.19 -7.32 -15.23
CA VAL A 49 6.18 -6.17 -16.13
C VAL A 49 4.79 -6.03 -16.71
N ALA A 50 3.91 -5.36 -15.96
CA ALA A 50 2.49 -5.21 -16.32
C ALA A 50 1.99 -3.77 -16.17
N CYS A 51 2.57 -3.00 -15.25
CA CYS A 51 2.22 -1.60 -15.05
C CYS A 51 2.79 -0.71 -16.15
N ARG A 52 2.07 0.38 -16.44
CA ARG A 52 2.53 1.44 -17.34
C ARG A 52 3.73 2.20 -16.76
N ASP A 53 3.71 2.49 -15.46
CA ASP A 53 4.90 2.92 -14.71
C ASP A 53 5.62 1.67 -14.18
N PRO A 54 6.87 1.40 -14.63
CA PRO A 54 7.64 0.25 -14.15
C PRO A 54 7.86 0.24 -12.63
N LYS A 55 7.73 1.38 -11.94
CA LYS A 55 7.87 1.44 -10.48
C LYS A 55 6.72 0.74 -9.77
N ASP A 56 5.52 0.75 -10.34
CA ASP A 56 4.36 0.15 -9.69
C ASP A 56 4.31 -1.37 -9.83
N ASN A 57 5.14 -1.94 -10.71
CA ASN A 57 5.30 -3.40 -10.82
C ASN A 57 5.63 -4.03 -9.46
N MET A 58 6.41 -3.35 -8.62
CA MET A 58 6.78 -3.85 -7.29
C MET A 58 5.56 -4.11 -6.39
N LEU A 59 4.44 -3.40 -6.61
CA LEU A 59 3.20 -3.62 -5.86
C LEU A 59 2.51 -4.91 -6.30
N LEU A 60 2.51 -5.20 -7.60
CA LEU A 60 1.99 -6.47 -8.13
C LEU A 60 2.86 -7.64 -7.68
N GLU A 61 4.18 -7.50 -7.78
CA GLU A 61 5.15 -8.50 -7.32
C GLU A 61 4.95 -8.81 -5.83
N LEU A 62 4.78 -7.76 -5.01
CA LEU A 62 4.49 -7.88 -3.59
C LEU A 62 3.17 -8.61 -3.34
N ALA A 63 2.11 -8.26 -4.07
CA ALA A 63 0.80 -8.88 -3.89
C ALA A 63 0.81 -10.37 -4.26
N VAL A 64 1.50 -10.73 -5.33
CA VAL A 64 1.71 -12.13 -5.74
C VAL A 64 2.52 -12.89 -4.68
N ALA A 65 3.66 -12.35 -4.26
CA ALA A 65 4.52 -12.99 -3.26
C ALA A 65 3.83 -13.14 -1.90
N ALA A 66 2.99 -12.17 -1.52
CA ALA A 66 2.21 -12.21 -0.29
C ALA A 66 0.94 -13.08 -0.38
N LYS A 67 0.60 -13.59 -1.58
CA LYS A 67 -0.69 -14.25 -1.86
C LYS A 67 -1.87 -13.40 -1.41
N ALA A 68 -1.80 -12.10 -1.67
CA ALA A 68 -2.80 -11.14 -1.24
C ALA A 68 -4.16 -11.42 -1.92
N LEU A 69 -5.26 -11.17 -1.22
CA LEU A 69 -6.59 -11.22 -1.80
C LEU A 69 -6.87 -10.01 -2.69
N CYS A 70 -6.33 -8.85 -2.29
CA CYS A 70 -6.46 -7.62 -3.05
C CYS A 70 -5.30 -6.64 -2.80
N ILE A 71 -5.18 -5.68 -3.71
CA ILE A 71 -4.41 -4.44 -3.57
C ILE A 71 -5.41 -3.31 -3.37
N VAL A 72 -5.23 -2.49 -2.33
CA VAL A 72 -6.02 -1.28 -2.11
C VAL A 72 -5.19 -0.08 -2.55
N THR A 73 -5.66 0.65 -3.56
CA THR A 73 -4.94 1.79 -4.14
C THR A 73 -5.88 2.87 -4.63
N GLY A 74 -5.46 4.14 -4.54
CA GLY A 74 -6.13 5.26 -5.21
C GLY A 74 -5.62 5.53 -6.63
N ASP A 75 -4.63 4.77 -7.09
CA ASP A 75 -4.03 4.92 -8.41
C ASP A 75 -4.87 4.23 -9.49
N HIS A 76 -5.39 5.01 -10.42
CA HIS A 76 -6.22 4.48 -11.50
C HIS A 76 -5.41 3.65 -12.51
N ASP A 77 -4.14 3.99 -12.76
CA ASP A 77 -3.28 3.24 -13.68
C ASP A 77 -2.96 1.84 -13.14
N LEU A 78 -3.06 1.63 -11.82
CA LEU A 78 -2.99 0.30 -11.21
C LEU A 78 -4.35 -0.40 -11.19
N GLN A 79 -5.44 0.34 -10.94
CA GLN A 79 -6.81 -0.21 -10.93
C GLN A 79 -7.25 -0.78 -12.27
N ILE A 80 -6.79 -0.24 -13.41
CA ILE A 80 -7.13 -0.81 -14.72
C ILE A 80 -6.62 -2.26 -14.92
N LEU A 81 -5.70 -2.71 -14.06
CA LEU A 81 -5.20 -4.09 -14.07
C LEU A 81 -6.07 -5.03 -13.24
N ASP A 82 -7.21 -4.56 -12.71
CA ASP A 82 -8.17 -5.38 -11.96
C ASP A 82 -8.98 -6.32 -12.87
N PRO A 83 -9.07 -7.63 -12.58
CA PRO A 83 -8.24 -8.37 -11.63
C PRO A 83 -6.85 -8.68 -12.20
N PHE A 84 -5.85 -8.66 -11.32
CA PHE A 84 -4.51 -9.13 -11.67
C PHE A 84 -4.37 -10.59 -11.24
N GLY A 85 -4.65 -11.51 -12.17
CA GLY A 85 -4.79 -12.94 -11.85
C GLY A 85 -5.96 -13.17 -10.89
N ASN A 86 -5.66 -13.67 -9.69
CA ASN A 86 -6.67 -13.88 -8.62
C ASN A 86 -6.72 -12.73 -7.61
N ILE A 87 -5.98 -11.65 -7.84
CA ILE A 87 -5.82 -10.52 -6.91
C ILE A 87 -6.71 -9.38 -7.41
N ARG A 88 -7.66 -8.93 -6.59
CA ARG A 88 -8.48 -7.75 -6.90
C ARG A 88 -7.66 -6.48 -6.71
N ILE A 89 -7.86 -5.45 -7.54
CA ILE A 89 -7.27 -4.13 -7.34
C ILE A 89 -8.41 -3.14 -7.20
N VAL A 90 -8.57 -2.61 -5.99
CA VAL A 90 -9.74 -1.84 -5.60
C VAL A 90 -9.35 -0.50 -4.99
N SER A 91 -10.26 0.47 -5.09
CA SER A 91 -10.17 1.72 -4.35
C SER A 91 -10.39 1.52 -2.85
N PRO A 92 -9.94 2.45 -1.99
CA PRO A 92 -10.23 2.40 -0.56
C PRO A 92 -11.74 2.35 -0.24
N THR A 93 -12.56 3.03 -1.05
CA THR A 93 -14.02 3.03 -0.88
C THR A 93 -14.60 1.65 -1.21
N GLU A 94 -14.22 1.08 -2.36
CA GLU A 94 -14.67 -0.27 -2.75
C GLU A 94 -14.21 -1.33 -1.76
N PHE A 95 -13.01 -1.20 -1.19
CA PHE A 95 -12.53 -2.12 -0.17
C PHE A 95 -13.46 -2.17 1.04
N ILE A 96 -13.93 -1.01 1.54
CA ILE A 96 -14.85 -0.93 2.68
C ILE A 96 -16.23 -1.51 2.34
N GLU A 97 -16.66 -1.44 1.09
CA GLU A 97 -17.97 -1.97 0.66
C GLU A 97 -17.94 -3.49 0.40
N LEU A 98 -16.79 -4.03 -0.01
CA LEU A 98 -16.63 -5.42 -0.42
C LEU A 98 -16.09 -6.35 0.67
N PHE A 99 -15.45 -5.81 1.72
CA PHE A 99 -14.77 -6.57 2.79
C PHE A 99 -15.16 -6.08 4.18
#